data_AF-A0A4Z1IKZ8-F1
#
_entry.id   AF-A0A4Z1IKZ8-F1
#
_cell.length_a   1.000
_cell.length_b   1.000
_cell.length_c   1.000
_cell.angle_alpha   90.00
_cell.angle_beta   90.00
_cell.angle_gamma   90.00
#
_symmetry.space_group_name_H-M   'P 1'
#
loop_
_entity.id
_entity.type
_entity.pdbx_description
1 polymer ?
#
loop_
_entity_poly.entity_id
_entity_poly.type
_entity_poly.pdbx_seq_one_letter_code
_entity_poly.pdbx_strand_id
1 'polypeptide(L)'
;MPMSFGPSPGPRQDLNGIQRKPLKATYKTSYITFKTYKSYLLTLLPSDDFQISTEGMWATATFSVTHLENLEWLGGRGYSMLGLYVHDIVHKSSSDSHSGNSAELKGDFLPVLFENMADLIITGREELGFSKVFATLDEKASSESSFVLSAGWEGTEFCRLTLNDLEENQMLILLFKVRFYTIRRKEMKAGKAEIVFTDLENGELDMAFPTLANIIKGLRGVKVVEVIRSGTQASES
;
A
#
# COMPACT_ATOMS: atom_id res chain seq x y z
N MET A 1 -6.68 -22.14 -0.42
CA MET A 1 -7.13 -23.55 -0.19
C MET A 1 -5.97 -24.49 0.16
N PRO A 2 -6.12 -25.42 1.12
CA PRO A 2 -6.62 -26.78 0.80
C PRO A 2 -7.90 -27.18 1.58
N MET A 3 -9.05 -27.17 0.89
CA MET A 3 -10.39 -27.36 1.49
C MET A 3 -10.60 -28.69 2.24
N SER A 4 -9.85 -29.73 1.87
CA SER A 4 -9.89 -31.03 2.56
C SER A 4 -9.53 -30.96 4.04
N PHE A 5 -8.92 -29.86 4.49
CA PHE A 5 -8.51 -29.63 5.88
C PHE A 5 -9.36 -28.57 6.60
N GLY A 6 -10.53 -28.22 6.06
CA GLY A 6 -11.44 -27.25 6.66
C GLY A 6 -11.22 -25.81 6.20
N PRO A 7 -11.87 -24.83 6.87
CA PRO A 7 -11.75 -23.42 6.50
C PRO A 7 -10.31 -22.92 6.74
N SER A 8 -9.82 -22.05 5.86
CA SER A 8 -8.50 -21.44 6.03
C SER A 8 -8.55 -20.40 7.17
N PRO A 9 -7.82 -20.61 8.28
CA PRO A 9 -7.73 -19.59 9.32
C PRO A 9 -6.96 -18.39 8.80
N GLY A 10 -7.33 -17.19 9.24
CA GLY A 10 -6.71 -15.97 8.73
C GLY A 10 -7.16 -14.73 9.48
N PRO A 11 -6.97 -13.53 8.89
CA PRO A 11 -7.34 -12.27 9.54
C PRO A 11 -8.85 -12.11 9.74
N ARG A 12 -9.67 -12.79 8.94
CA ARG A 12 -11.13 -12.66 8.96
C ARG A 12 -11.85 -13.80 9.69
N GLN A 13 -11.25 -14.98 9.83
CA GLN A 13 -11.87 -16.13 10.50
C GLN A 13 -10.87 -17.02 11.26
N ASP A 14 -11.35 -17.77 12.24
CA ASP A 14 -10.59 -18.79 12.96
C ASP A 14 -10.66 -20.18 12.28
N LEU A 15 -10.11 -21.22 12.92
CA LEU A 15 -10.13 -22.59 12.35
C LEU A 15 -11.53 -23.20 12.25
N ASN A 16 -12.51 -22.65 12.97
CA ASN A 16 -13.90 -23.09 12.95
C ASN A 16 -14.74 -22.29 11.93
N GLY A 17 -14.12 -21.38 11.18
CA GLY A 17 -14.80 -20.47 10.27
C GLY A 17 -15.55 -19.34 11.00
N ILE A 18 -15.29 -19.14 12.29
CA ILE A 18 -15.93 -18.08 13.06
C ILE A 18 -15.22 -16.76 12.76
N GLN A 19 -16.00 -15.73 12.42
CA GLN A 19 -15.47 -14.42 12.12
C GLN A 19 -14.70 -13.84 13.32
N ARG A 20 -13.49 -13.34 13.07
CA ARG A 20 -12.68 -12.68 14.09
C ARG A 20 -13.22 -11.29 14.40
N LYS A 21 -13.07 -10.87 15.67
CA LYS A 21 -13.29 -9.48 16.09
C LYS A 21 -12.25 -8.56 15.45
N PRO A 22 -12.51 -7.24 15.38
CA PRO A 22 -11.52 -6.28 14.89
C PRO A 22 -10.16 -6.48 15.57
N LEU A 23 -9.12 -6.60 14.73
CA LEU A 23 -7.76 -6.85 15.19
C LEU A 23 -7.21 -5.66 15.98
N LYS A 24 -6.69 -5.93 17.17
CA LYS A 24 -5.86 -4.97 17.92
C LYS A 24 -4.42 -5.07 17.42
N ALA A 25 -4.16 -4.49 16.26
CA ALA A 25 -2.82 -4.43 15.67
C ALA A 25 -2.15 -3.09 15.98
N THR A 26 -0.84 -3.10 16.19
CA THR A 26 -0.02 -1.89 16.09
C THR A 26 0.50 -1.77 14.66
N TYR A 27 0.77 -0.54 14.23
CA TYR A 27 1.28 -0.29 12.88
C TYR A 27 2.27 0.87 12.86
N LYS A 28 3.18 0.80 11.89
CA LYS A 28 4.04 1.91 11.46
C LYS A 28 3.95 2.01 9.93
N THR A 29 3.57 3.18 9.44
CA THR A 29 3.43 3.47 8.02
C THR A 29 4.41 4.55 7.61
N SER A 30 5.28 4.27 6.65
CA SER A 30 6.16 5.24 5.99
C SER A 30 5.61 5.53 4.60
N TYR A 31 5.55 6.80 4.18
CA TYR A 31 4.88 7.15 2.94
C TYR A 31 5.52 8.31 2.19
N ILE A 32 5.30 8.34 0.86
CA ILE A 32 5.60 9.45 -0.04
C ILE A 32 4.37 9.67 -0.91
N THR A 33 3.65 10.75 -0.67
CA THR A 33 2.56 11.27 -1.51
C THR A 33 3.13 12.32 -2.45
N PHE A 34 2.86 12.19 -3.74
CA PHE A 34 3.48 13.00 -4.77
C PHE A 34 2.54 13.29 -5.94
N LYS A 35 2.84 14.38 -6.65
CA LYS A 35 2.25 14.75 -7.92
C LYS A 35 2.90 13.95 -9.05
N THR A 36 2.09 13.46 -9.98
CA THR A 36 2.54 12.72 -11.17
C THR A 36 1.63 12.96 -12.37
N TYR A 37 1.99 12.41 -13.53
CA TYR A 37 1.22 12.53 -14.76
C TYR A 37 -0.03 11.65 -14.71
N LYS A 38 -1.20 12.29 -14.81
CA LYS A 38 -2.50 11.63 -14.89
C LYS A 38 -2.56 10.61 -16.03
N SER A 39 -2.01 10.96 -17.19
CA SER A 39 -1.99 10.11 -18.37
C SER A 39 -1.33 8.76 -18.13
N TYR A 40 -0.23 8.72 -17.36
CA TYR A 40 0.44 7.45 -17.06
C TYR A 40 -0.38 6.61 -16.07
N LEU A 41 -0.92 7.22 -15.02
CA LEU A 41 -1.74 6.50 -14.05
C LEU A 41 -3.00 5.89 -14.66
N LEU A 42 -3.61 6.54 -15.66
CA LEU A 42 -4.73 5.98 -16.41
C LEU A 42 -4.38 4.66 -17.10
N THR A 43 -3.12 4.46 -17.52
CA THR A 43 -2.68 3.19 -18.13
C THR A 43 -2.61 2.02 -17.15
N LEU A 44 -2.63 2.30 -15.84
CA LEU A 44 -2.63 1.30 -14.77
C LEU A 44 -4.05 0.91 -14.33
N LEU A 45 -5.07 1.64 -14.78
CA LEU A 45 -6.46 1.36 -14.42
C LEU A 45 -6.99 0.15 -15.23
N PRO A 46 -7.88 -0.66 -14.63
CA PRO A 46 -8.28 -1.94 -15.22
C PRO A 46 -9.27 -1.80 -16.38
N SER A 47 -10.04 -0.69 -16.44
CA SER A 47 -10.98 -0.38 -17.53
C SER A 47 -11.23 1.11 -17.62
N ASP A 48 -11.88 1.55 -18.71
CA ASP A 48 -12.30 2.93 -18.95
C ASP A 48 -13.44 3.40 -18.02
N ASP A 49 -14.02 2.49 -17.22
CA ASP A 49 -15.02 2.81 -16.20
C ASP A 49 -14.40 3.51 -15.00
N PHE A 50 -13.08 3.42 -14.84
CA PHE A 50 -12.31 4.12 -13.82
C PHE A 50 -11.74 5.42 -14.36
N GLN A 51 -11.90 6.49 -13.59
CA GLN A 51 -11.42 7.83 -13.94
C GLN A 51 -10.70 8.45 -12.75
N ILE A 52 -9.75 9.34 -13.00
CA ILE A 52 -9.11 10.15 -11.96
C ILE A 52 -9.78 11.53 -11.95
N SER A 53 -10.43 11.89 -10.85
CA SER A 53 -11.22 13.11 -10.63
C SER A 53 -10.33 14.31 -10.26
N THR A 54 -9.34 14.57 -11.10
CA THR A 54 -8.47 15.75 -11.00
C THR A 54 -8.58 16.59 -12.26
N GLU A 55 -8.41 17.91 -12.11
CA GLU A 55 -8.34 18.83 -13.23
C GLU A 55 -6.96 18.79 -13.91
N GLY A 56 -6.94 18.96 -15.24
CA GLY A 56 -5.71 19.04 -16.02
C GLY A 56 -4.93 17.72 -16.14
N MET A 57 -3.61 17.84 -16.29
CA MET A 57 -2.70 16.73 -16.58
C MET A 57 -2.10 16.06 -15.33
N TRP A 58 -2.40 16.58 -14.14
CA TRP A 58 -1.80 16.14 -12.88
C TRP A 58 -2.73 15.23 -12.11
N ALA A 59 -2.14 14.32 -11.36
CA ALA A 59 -2.81 13.44 -10.41
C ALA A 59 -1.91 13.20 -9.20
N THR A 60 -2.49 12.68 -8.12
CA THR A 60 -1.78 12.38 -6.88
C THR A 60 -1.68 10.88 -6.69
N ALA A 61 -0.53 10.40 -6.26
CA ALA A 61 -0.32 9.02 -5.86
C ALA A 61 0.52 8.94 -4.58
N THR A 62 0.44 7.81 -3.88
CA THR A 62 1.24 7.55 -2.67
C THR A 62 1.91 6.20 -2.75
N PHE A 63 3.24 6.18 -2.58
CA PHE A 63 3.92 4.96 -2.16
C PHE A 63 3.83 4.85 -0.64
N SER A 64 3.33 3.74 -0.13
CA SER A 64 3.14 3.51 1.30
C SER A 64 3.71 2.16 1.70
N VAL A 65 4.53 2.17 2.73
CA VAL A 65 5.08 0.98 3.39
C VAL A 65 4.43 0.90 4.76
N THR A 66 3.73 -0.18 5.07
CA THR A 66 3.16 -0.39 6.40
C THR A 66 3.71 -1.68 7.00
N HIS A 67 4.29 -1.58 8.19
CA HIS A 67 4.56 -2.71 9.05
C HIS A 67 3.43 -2.85 10.06
N LEU A 68 2.83 -4.04 10.15
CA LEU A 68 1.85 -4.41 11.17
C LEU A 68 2.49 -5.34 12.17
N GLU A 69 2.16 -5.21 13.44
CA GLU A 69 2.61 -6.08 14.53
C GLU A 69 1.44 -6.51 15.43
N ASN A 70 1.71 -7.44 16.34
CA ASN A 70 0.76 -7.93 17.34
C ASN A 70 -0.51 -8.54 16.74
N LEU A 71 -0.35 -9.25 15.61
CA LEU A 71 -1.48 -9.88 14.94
C LEU A 71 -1.81 -11.23 15.60
N GLU A 72 -2.90 -11.27 16.36
CA GLU A 72 -3.35 -12.47 17.09
C GLU A 72 -3.46 -13.71 16.18
N TRP A 73 -4.00 -13.52 14.97
CA TRP A 73 -4.19 -14.60 14.01
C TRP A 73 -2.87 -15.12 13.40
N LEU A 74 -1.77 -14.37 13.56
CA LEU A 74 -0.40 -14.80 13.27
C LEU A 74 0.39 -15.13 14.55
N GLY A 75 -0.29 -15.39 15.68
CA GLY A 75 0.36 -15.70 16.95
C GLY A 75 1.21 -14.55 17.50
N GLY A 76 0.77 -13.31 17.30
CA GLY A 76 1.45 -12.09 17.76
C GLY A 76 2.51 -11.55 16.80
N ARG A 77 2.80 -12.23 15.68
CA ARG A 77 3.77 -11.77 14.68
C ARG A 77 3.24 -10.60 13.85
N GLY A 78 4.16 -10.03 13.08
CA GLY A 78 3.92 -8.92 12.15
C GLY A 78 4.30 -9.27 10.71
N TYR A 79 3.98 -8.35 9.80
CA TYR A 79 4.38 -8.40 8.40
C TYR A 79 4.42 -6.99 7.79
N SER A 80 5.08 -6.86 6.65
CA SER A 80 5.20 -5.60 5.93
C SER A 80 4.46 -5.65 4.60
N MET A 81 3.97 -4.49 4.17
CA MET A 81 3.38 -4.30 2.86
C MET A 81 3.87 -3.00 2.22
N LEU A 82 4.08 -3.00 0.90
CA LEU A 82 4.41 -1.83 0.08
C LEU A 82 3.37 -1.69 -1.04
N GLY A 83 2.65 -0.58 -1.09
CA GLY A 83 1.62 -0.33 -2.11
C GLY A 83 1.79 0.99 -2.83
N LEU A 84 1.33 1.04 -4.08
CA LEU A 84 1.10 2.29 -4.81
C LEU A 84 -0.40 2.60 -4.77
N TYR A 85 -0.78 3.71 -4.13
CA TYR A 85 -2.16 4.18 -4.08
C TYR A 85 -2.34 5.29 -5.11
N VAL A 86 -3.30 5.12 -6.02
CA VAL A 86 -3.74 6.14 -6.97
C VAL A 86 -4.97 6.81 -6.42
N HIS A 87 -4.91 8.12 -6.21
CA HIS A 87 -5.97 8.85 -5.52
C HIS A 87 -7.05 9.41 -6.45
N ASP A 88 -8.16 9.82 -5.83
CA ASP A 88 -9.28 10.51 -6.48
C ASP A 88 -9.93 9.71 -7.61
N ILE A 89 -9.97 8.38 -7.45
CA ILE A 89 -10.58 7.48 -8.42
C ILE A 89 -12.10 7.52 -8.31
N VAL A 90 -12.75 7.61 -9.46
CA VAL A 90 -14.19 7.51 -9.63
C VAL A 90 -14.47 6.32 -10.54
N HIS A 91 -15.25 5.36 -10.06
CA HIS A 91 -15.75 4.25 -10.87
C HIS A 91 -17.20 4.51 -11.26
N LYS A 92 -17.45 4.53 -12.56
CA LYS A 92 -18.80 4.65 -13.13
C LYS A 92 -19.39 3.26 -13.22
N SER A 93 -20.27 2.91 -12.28
CA SER A 93 -21.05 1.69 -12.41
C SER A 93 -22.00 1.84 -13.61
N SER A 94 -21.81 1.03 -14.65
CA SER A 94 -22.86 0.80 -15.63
C SER A 94 -24.04 0.17 -14.89
N SER A 95 -25.07 0.96 -14.65
CA SER A 95 -26.25 0.60 -13.87
C SER A 95 -26.72 -0.85 -14.10
N ASP A 96 -26.94 -1.59 -13.02
CA ASP A 96 -28.00 -2.58 -12.98
C ASP A 96 -29.29 -1.88 -13.46
N SER A 97 -29.79 -2.29 -14.62
CA SER A 97 -30.90 -1.67 -15.36
C SER A 97 -32.25 -1.73 -14.65
N HIS A 98 -32.27 -2.06 -13.35
CA HIS A 98 -33.46 -2.30 -12.55
C HIS A 98 -33.64 -1.31 -11.39
N SER A 99 -32.64 -0.50 -11.01
CA SER A 99 -32.76 0.43 -9.87
C SER A 99 -32.60 1.92 -10.20
N GLY A 100 -32.24 2.27 -11.44
CA GLY A 100 -32.18 3.66 -11.91
C GLY A 100 -31.18 4.57 -11.18
N ASN A 101 -30.34 4.02 -10.31
CA ASN A 101 -29.43 4.78 -9.47
C ASN A 101 -27.97 4.40 -9.79
N SER A 102 -27.36 5.12 -10.74
CA SER A 102 -25.93 5.00 -11.03
C SER A 102 -25.13 5.77 -9.97
N ALA A 103 -24.89 5.14 -8.82
CA ALA A 103 -24.04 5.74 -7.80
C ALA A 103 -22.57 5.67 -8.24
N GLU A 104 -21.93 6.83 -8.38
CA GLU A 104 -20.48 6.91 -8.56
C GLU A 104 -19.78 6.43 -7.29
N LEU A 105 -18.85 5.48 -7.44
CA LEU A 105 -18.00 5.03 -6.33
C LEU A 105 -16.70 5.86 -6.35
N LYS A 106 -16.37 6.50 -5.22
CA LYS A 106 -15.15 7.31 -5.07
C LYS A 106 -14.19 6.64 -4.09
N GLY A 107 -12.90 6.65 -4.40
CA GLY A 107 -11.87 6.12 -3.51
C GLY A 107 -10.47 6.15 -4.11
N ASP A 108 -9.60 5.32 -3.55
CA ASP A 108 -8.26 5.10 -4.08
C ASP A 108 -8.22 3.77 -4.83
N PHE A 109 -7.37 3.67 -5.85
CA PHE A 109 -7.07 2.43 -6.56
C PHE A 109 -5.66 1.93 -6.21
N LEU A 110 -5.55 0.64 -5.95
CA LEU A 110 -4.30 -0.03 -5.57
C LEU A 110 -3.92 -1.02 -6.68
N PRO A 111 -3.20 -0.57 -7.74
CA PRO A 111 -2.80 -1.44 -8.84
C PRO A 111 -1.96 -2.64 -8.40
N VAL A 112 -1.13 -2.47 -7.38
CA VAL A 112 -0.28 -3.53 -6.82
C VAL A 112 -0.03 -3.31 -5.33
N LEU A 113 0.00 -4.41 -4.58
CA LEU A 113 0.40 -4.46 -3.19
C LEU A 113 1.43 -5.57 -2.98
N PHE A 114 2.67 -5.20 -2.65
CA PHE A 114 3.70 -6.16 -2.27
C PHE A 114 3.57 -6.51 -0.80
N GLU A 115 3.69 -7.78 -0.45
CA GLU A 115 3.75 -8.26 0.94
C GLU A 115 4.88 -9.27 1.09
N ASN A 116 5.42 -9.40 2.30
CA ASN A 116 6.53 -10.32 2.60
C ASN A 116 6.09 -11.66 3.21
N MET A 117 4.80 -12.01 3.16
CA MET A 117 4.28 -13.27 3.71
C MET A 117 3.07 -13.78 2.94
N ALA A 118 3.13 -15.07 2.56
CA ALA A 118 2.16 -15.71 1.68
C ALA A 118 0.75 -15.76 2.26
N ASP A 119 0.61 -15.95 3.57
CA ASP A 119 -0.66 -16.02 4.29
C ASP A 119 -1.55 -14.79 4.01
N LEU A 120 -0.94 -13.60 3.90
CA LEU A 120 -1.64 -12.35 3.60
C LEU A 120 -1.98 -12.19 2.13
N ILE A 121 -1.05 -12.65 1.29
CA ILE A 121 -1.17 -12.60 -0.17
C ILE A 121 -2.33 -13.47 -0.60
N ILE A 122 -2.34 -14.73 -0.17
CA ILE A 122 -3.36 -15.72 -0.53
C ILE A 122 -4.72 -15.24 -0.05
N THR A 123 -4.88 -14.95 1.25
CA THR A 123 -6.18 -14.56 1.80
C THR A 123 -6.66 -13.22 1.24
N GLY A 124 -5.77 -12.25 1.03
CA GLY A 124 -6.15 -10.96 0.45
C GLY A 124 -6.54 -11.04 -1.03
N ARG A 125 -5.97 -11.96 -1.79
CA ARG A 125 -6.36 -12.22 -3.18
C ARG A 125 -7.67 -13.01 -3.26
N GLU A 126 -7.73 -14.14 -2.57
CA GLU A 126 -8.87 -15.08 -2.64
C GLU A 126 -10.13 -14.48 -2.01
N GLU A 127 -10.01 -13.67 -0.97
CA GLU A 127 -11.17 -13.19 -0.20
C GLU A 127 -11.56 -11.73 -0.51
N LEU A 128 -10.60 -10.89 -0.94
CA LEU A 128 -10.82 -9.45 -1.14
C LEU A 128 -10.49 -8.95 -2.55
N GLY A 129 -9.90 -9.78 -3.41
CA GLY A 129 -9.55 -9.40 -4.78
C GLY A 129 -8.40 -8.40 -4.89
N PHE A 130 -7.57 -8.22 -3.86
CA PHE A 130 -6.40 -7.34 -3.96
C PHE A 130 -5.34 -7.91 -4.91
N SER A 131 -4.69 -7.02 -5.69
CA SER A 131 -3.55 -7.34 -6.57
C SER A 131 -2.25 -7.55 -5.78
N LYS A 132 -2.26 -8.53 -4.86
CA LYS A 132 -1.12 -8.81 -4.00
C LYS A 132 -0.09 -9.70 -4.69
N VAL A 133 1.19 -9.40 -4.47
CA VAL A 133 2.35 -10.18 -4.92
C VAL A 133 3.42 -10.22 -3.84
N PHE A 134 4.31 -11.20 -3.90
CA PHE A 134 5.39 -11.32 -2.92
C PHE A 134 6.55 -10.37 -3.25
N ALA A 135 7.13 -9.76 -2.22
CA ALA A 135 8.47 -9.20 -2.24
C ALA A 135 9.13 -9.36 -0.87
N THR A 136 10.45 -9.48 -0.86
CA THR A 136 11.25 -9.19 0.32
C THR A 136 11.14 -7.70 0.60
N LEU A 137 10.76 -7.33 1.83
CA LEU A 137 10.59 -5.93 2.27
C LEU A 137 11.47 -5.73 3.50
N ASP A 138 12.72 -5.33 3.25
CA ASP A 138 13.76 -5.20 4.26
C ASP A 138 13.86 -3.75 4.74
N GLU A 139 13.53 -3.54 6.01
CA GLU A 139 13.81 -2.29 6.70
C GLU A 139 15.32 -2.21 6.99
N LYS A 140 16.06 -1.49 6.13
CA LYS A 140 17.52 -1.37 6.23
C LYS A 140 17.95 -0.37 7.31
N ALA A 141 17.12 0.65 7.56
CA ALA A 141 17.34 1.62 8.62
C ALA A 141 16.00 2.20 9.10
N SER A 142 15.89 2.41 10.41
CA SER A 142 14.69 2.94 11.06
C SER A 142 15.09 3.57 12.37
N SER A 143 15.03 4.90 12.41
CA SER A 143 15.46 5.71 13.54
C SER A 143 14.50 6.88 13.71
N GLU A 144 14.78 7.75 14.68
CA GLU A 144 14.02 8.99 14.86
C GLU A 144 14.18 9.96 13.68
N SER A 145 15.30 9.92 12.95
CA SER A 145 15.60 10.89 11.88
C SER A 145 15.55 10.31 10.47
N SER A 146 15.46 8.99 10.30
CA SER A 146 15.48 8.35 8.98
C SER A 146 14.74 7.02 8.92
N PHE A 147 14.28 6.67 7.72
CA PHE A 147 13.69 5.39 7.36
C PHE A 147 14.16 4.96 5.97
N VAL A 148 14.61 3.71 5.83
CA VAL A 148 15.03 3.12 4.55
C VAL A 148 14.41 1.74 4.40
N LEU A 149 13.58 1.56 3.37
CA LEU A 149 13.09 0.26 2.94
C LEU A 149 13.78 -0.15 1.62
N SER A 150 14.23 -1.40 1.56
CA SER A 150 14.63 -2.11 0.35
C SER A 150 13.57 -3.14 0.01
N ALA A 151 13.02 -3.07 -1.21
CA ALA A 151 12.10 -4.05 -1.76
C ALA A 151 12.79 -4.85 -2.87
N GLY A 152 12.69 -6.18 -2.79
CA GLY A 152 13.41 -7.07 -3.68
C GLY A 152 12.75 -8.44 -3.87
N TRP A 153 13.38 -9.27 -4.69
CA TRP A 153 13.00 -10.67 -4.92
C TRP A 153 14.27 -11.50 -5.14
N GLU A 154 14.35 -12.67 -4.49
CA GLU A 154 15.51 -13.58 -4.58
C GLU A 154 16.88 -12.86 -4.37
N GLY A 155 16.93 -11.93 -3.41
CA GLY A 155 18.14 -11.17 -3.06
C GLY A 155 18.46 -9.98 -3.98
N THR A 156 17.67 -9.73 -5.03
CA THR A 156 17.86 -8.59 -5.94
C THR A 156 16.88 -7.46 -5.61
N GLU A 157 17.39 -6.26 -5.35
CA GLU A 157 16.57 -5.07 -5.08
C GLU A 157 15.97 -4.50 -6.37
N PHE A 158 14.66 -4.25 -6.37
CA PHE A 158 13.99 -3.53 -7.47
C PHE A 158 13.55 -2.12 -7.08
N CYS A 159 13.40 -1.83 -5.78
CA CYS A 159 12.93 -0.54 -5.29
C CYS A 159 13.52 -0.22 -3.92
N ARG A 160 13.88 1.05 -3.71
CA ARG A 160 14.33 1.59 -2.44
C ARG A 160 13.56 2.86 -2.10
N LEU A 161 12.94 2.89 -0.93
CA LEU A 161 12.27 4.07 -0.39
C LEU A 161 13.10 4.63 0.76
N THR A 162 13.43 5.91 0.69
CA THR A 162 14.24 6.61 1.71
C THR A 162 13.52 7.86 2.20
N LEU A 163 13.42 8.00 3.51
CA LEU A 163 13.01 9.21 4.21
C LEU A 163 14.16 9.67 5.11
N ASN A 164 14.54 10.93 5.00
CA ASN A 164 15.54 11.58 5.85
C ASN A 164 14.96 12.82 6.51
N ASP A 165 15.66 13.29 7.53
CA ASP A 165 15.31 14.47 8.31
C ASP A 165 13.87 14.37 8.83
N LEU A 166 13.55 13.20 9.42
CA LEU A 166 12.26 12.96 10.06
C LEU A 166 12.16 13.80 11.34
N GLU A 167 11.13 14.63 11.41
CA GLU A 167 10.85 15.49 12.54
C GLU A 167 9.39 15.35 12.97
N GLU A 168 9.13 15.43 14.27
CA GLU A 168 7.78 15.31 14.79
C GLU A 168 6.90 16.46 14.27
N ASN A 169 5.76 16.09 13.66
CA ASN A 169 4.84 17.06 13.11
C ASN A 169 3.96 17.63 14.23
N GLN A 170 4.32 18.80 14.77
CA GLN A 170 3.59 19.46 15.86
C GLN A 170 2.11 19.78 15.54
N MET A 171 1.72 19.76 14.26
CA MET A 171 0.40 20.20 13.79
C MET A 171 -0.74 19.16 13.92
N LEU A 172 -0.48 17.92 14.37
CA LEU A 172 -1.52 16.87 14.40
C LEU A 172 -1.84 16.26 15.78
N ILE A 173 -1.84 17.06 16.85
CA ILE A 173 -2.74 16.75 17.98
C ILE A 173 -4.16 17.19 17.60
N LEU A 174 -4.73 16.57 16.56
CA LEU A 174 -6.13 16.78 16.21
C LEU A 174 -6.97 15.92 17.16
N LEU A 175 -7.48 16.55 18.22
CA LEU A 175 -8.50 15.99 19.09
C LEU A 175 -9.77 15.72 18.28
N PHE A 176 -9.87 14.55 17.63
CA PHE A 176 -11.16 14.01 17.22
C PHE A 176 -11.91 13.61 18.49
N LYS A 177 -12.64 14.57 19.07
CA LYS A 177 -13.56 14.37 20.19
C LYS A 177 -14.86 13.74 19.67
N VAL A 178 -14.76 12.60 18.99
CA VAL A 178 -15.92 11.74 18.73
C VAL A 178 -16.04 10.81 19.92
N ARG A 179 -17.21 10.82 20.55
CA ARG A 179 -17.60 10.04 21.73
C ARG A 179 -16.74 8.77 21.95
N PHE A 180 -15.95 8.84 23.04
CA PHE A 180 -15.32 7.77 23.83
C PHE A 180 -13.91 7.23 23.54
N TYR A 181 -13.15 7.67 22.52
CA TYR A 181 -11.70 7.34 22.47
C TYR A 181 -10.85 8.46 21.86
N THR A 182 -9.76 8.85 22.53
CA THR A 182 -8.69 9.66 21.93
C THR A 182 -7.69 8.71 21.27
N ILE A 183 -7.68 8.63 19.95
CA ILE A 183 -6.60 7.96 19.21
C ILE A 183 -5.52 9.01 18.99
N ARG A 184 -4.46 8.95 19.79
CA ARG A 184 -3.24 9.70 19.50
C ARG A 184 -2.40 8.90 18.50
N ARG A 185 -1.79 9.60 17.57
CA ARG A 185 -0.92 9.03 16.52
C ARG A 185 0.37 9.84 16.53
N LYS A 186 1.51 9.15 16.54
CA LYS A 186 2.80 9.83 16.33
C LYS A 186 3.00 9.98 14.83
N GLU A 187 3.09 11.22 14.37
CA GLU A 187 3.39 11.55 12.97
C GLU A 187 4.70 12.31 12.88
N MET A 188 5.58 11.86 11.98
CA MET A 188 6.83 12.51 11.66
C MET A 188 6.82 12.91 10.20
N LYS A 189 7.22 14.13 9.89
CA LYS A 189 7.37 14.64 8.52
C LYS A 189 8.81 14.47 8.08
N ALA A 190 9.04 14.02 6.86
CA ALA A 190 10.39 13.96 6.29
C ALA A 190 10.77 15.29 5.63
N GLY A 191 12.00 15.75 5.85
CA GLY A 191 12.59 16.86 5.11
C GLY A 191 13.00 16.48 3.69
N LYS A 192 13.43 15.23 3.49
CA LYS A 192 13.74 14.66 2.16
C LYS A 192 13.14 13.27 2.01
N ALA A 193 12.53 13.03 0.86
CA ALA A 193 11.94 11.74 0.52
C ALA A 193 12.29 11.34 -0.92
N GLU A 194 12.62 10.07 -1.11
CA GLU A 194 13.02 9.53 -2.40
C GLU A 194 12.53 8.09 -2.56
N ILE A 195 12.13 7.74 -3.78
CA ILE A 195 11.91 6.36 -4.20
C ILE A 195 12.71 6.11 -5.48
N VAL A 196 13.57 5.11 -5.45
CA VAL A 196 14.45 4.74 -6.56
C VAL A 196 14.12 3.31 -6.98
N PHE A 197 13.93 3.11 -8.27
CA PHE A 197 13.78 1.77 -8.85
C PHE A 197 15.09 1.33 -9.50
N THR A 198 15.27 0.02 -9.62
CA THR A 198 16.38 -0.56 -10.38
C THR A 198 16.46 0.00 -11.80
N ASP A 199 17.68 0.12 -12.30
CA ASP A 199 18.06 0.52 -13.65
C ASP A 199 18.28 -0.66 -14.60
N LEU A 200 18.08 -1.90 -14.15
CA LEU A 200 18.12 -3.08 -15.02
C LEU A 200 17.13 -2.92 -16.18
N GLU A 201 17.60 -3.23 -17.39
CA GLU A 201 16.81 -3.09 -18.62
C GLU A 201 16.61 -4.43 -19.34
N ASN A 202 15.53 -4.48 -20.14
CA ASN A 202 15.28 -5.55 -21.11
C ASN A 202 15.46 -6.96 -20.51
N GLY A 203 16.34 -7.77 -21.10
CA GLY A 203 16.58 -9.15 -20.68
C GLY A 203 17.19 -9.27 -19.28
N GLU A 204 17.94 -8.28 -18.79
CA GLU A 204 18.49 -8.32 -17.43
C GLU A 204 17.37 -8.20 -16.39
N LEU A 205 16.42 -7.29 -16.63
CA LEU A 205 15.26 -7.13 -15.76
C LEU A 205 14.35 -8.36 -15.79
N ASP A 206 14.13 -8.94 -16.98
CA ASP A 206 13.30 -10.14 -17.13
C ASP A 206 13.95 -11.37 -16.47
N MET A 207 15.29 -11.48 -16.50
CA MET A 207 16.03 -12.53 -15.80
C MET A 207 16.05 -12.35 -14.28
N ALA A 208 16.22 -11.12 -13.80
CA ALA A 208 16.22 -10.82 -12.38
C ALA A 208 14.82 -10.95 -11.75
N PHE A 209 13.76 -10.65 -12.50
CA PHE A 209 12.39 -10.57 -12.00
C PHE A 209 11.36 -11.20 -12.95
N PRO A 210 11.48 -12.49 -13.29
CA PRO A 210 10.67 -13.14 -14.33
C PRO A 210 9.15 -13.08 -14.08
N THR A 211 8.72 -12.98 -12.81
CA THR A 211 7.30 -12.90 -12.44
C THR A 211 6.84 -11.48 -12.05
N LEU A 212 7.77 -10.52 -11.99
CA LEU A 212 7.51 -9.15 -11.55
C LEU A 212 7.93 -8.09 -12.58
N ALA A 213 8.60 -8.45 -13.68
CA ALA A 213 9.20 -7.51 -14.61
C ALA A 213 8.18 -6.51 -15.20
N ASN A 214 6.98 -6.96 -15.55
CA ASN A 214 5.91 -6.08 -16.04
C ASN A 214 5.44 -5.09 -14.96
N ILE A 215 5.33 -5.54 -13.71
CA ILE A 215 4.95 -4.70 -12.57
C ILE A 215 6.05 -3.66 -12.32
N ILE A 216 7.32 -4.08 -12.28
CA ILE A 216 8.46 -3.19 -12.07
C ILE A 216 8.57 -2.16 -13.21
N LYS A 217 8.43 -2.58 -14.47
CA LYS A 217 8.37 -1.66 -15.63
C LYS A 217 7.23 -0.64 -15.48
N GLY A 218 6.05 -1.08 -15.04
CA GLY A 218 4.91 -0.19 -14.76
C GLY A 218 5.19 0.81 -13.64
N LEU A 219 5.80 0.37 -12.54
CA LEU A 219 6.14 1.26 -11.43
C LEU A 219 7.23 2.29 -11.81
N ARG A 220 8.24 1.89 -12.59
CA ARG A 220 9.31 2.77 -13.10
C ARG A 220 8.79 3.93 -13.96
N GLY A 221 7.63 3.78 -14.59
CA GLY A 221 6.99 4.84 -15.37
C GLY A 221 6.21 5.85 -14.53
N VAL A 222 5.87 5.54 -13.28
CA VAL A 222 5.24 6.49 -12.35
C VAL A 222 6.28 7.50 -11.88
N LYS A 223 6.31 8.68 -12.50
CA LYS A 223 7.29 9.72 -12.17
C LYS A 223 6.87 10.53 -10.95
N VAL A 224 7.76 10.63 -9.96
CA VAL A 224 7.62 11.58 -8.85
C VAL A 224 8.03 12.96 -9.37
N VAL A 225 7.04 13.81 -9.69
CA VAL A 225 7.29 15.17 -10.21
C VAL A 225 7.51 16.15 -9.07
N GLU A 226 6.72 16.02 -8.01
CA GLU A 226 6.80 16.85 -6.81
C GLU A 226 6.32 16.05 -5.61
N VAL A 227 7.09 16.00 -4.53
CA VAL A 227 6.65 15.40 -3.27
C VAL A 227 5.72 16.39 -2.57
N ILE A 228 4.47 15.97 -2.31
CA ILE A 228 3.43 16.77 -1.65
C ILE A 228 3.49 16.56 -0.13
N ARG A 229 3.59 15.30 0.30
CA ARG A 229 3.69 14.93 1.72
C ARG A 229 4.54 13.67 1.85
N SER A 230 5.38 13.59 2.87
CA SER A 230 6.13 12.38 3.17
C SER A 230 6.48 12.31 4.64
N GLY A 231 6.66 11.11 5.16
CA GLY A 231 6.85 10.92 6.59
C GLY A 231 6.50 9.53 7.08
N THR A 232 6.39 9.40 8.39
CA THR A 232 5.97 8.18 9.07
C THR A 232 4.80 8.45 10.01
N GLN A 233 3.88 7.51 10.13
CA GLN A 233 2.76 7.53 11.07
C GLN A 233 2.73 6.20 11.82
N ALA A 234 2.62 6.22 13.14
CA ALA A 234 2.52 5.01 13.95
C ALA A 234 1.35 5.05 14.94
N SER A 235 0.82 3.87 15.28
CA SER A 235 -0.03 3.69 16.46
C SER A 235 0.76 3.96 17.73
N GLU A 236 0.14 4.55 18.76
CA GLU A 236 0.72 4.51 20.10
C GLU A 236 0.79 3.06 20.61
N SER A 237 1.89 2.74 21.30
CA SER A 237 2.14 1.47 22.00
C SER A 237 1.37 1.40 23.32
#